data_AF-A0A1Y2U6W3-F1
#
_entry.id   AF-A0A1Y2U6W3-F1
#
_cell.length_a   1.000
_cell.length_b   1.000
_cell.length_c   1.000
_cell.angle_alpha   90.00
_cell.angle_beta   90.00
_cell.angle_gamma   90.00
#
_symmetry.space_group_name_H-M   'P 1'
#
loop_
_entity.id
_entity.type
_entity.pdbx_description
1 polymer ?
#
loop_
_entity_poly.entity_id
_entity_poly.type
_entity_poly.pdbx_seq_one_letter_code
_entity_poly.pdbx_strand_id
1 'polypeptide(L)'
;MSDYYEYEFVSLDEDPNPLPAPTTVKEEGHRYVIECTTERNVVAIDDKIMASVWFQTEPLTTDFINRIESIRLYTQSHDQGFVSDPLAGNWTWFELSILANGSQRRPKTKGELALTWESHRNLMETSTYGSFDGKKFESQHDMLRFLEEGDVIAVRLCAQFPGWEIHAKMGRLIIEMSQHEIPREAPKYAPYVTEMKVMESIFVEVNEAMQPKEMDSYIPRLPATIFRADAFDTPDERPLRVLSLDGGGVRGLASLHILNAVMKKVSPSKKPCEVFDMIGGTSTGGLIAIMLGRLKMTVEECILAYEEVMGEVFCGPKYLRYLWRGQFYSAENIEKAIKKLLREKIEDEEAALIDEDSSCKIFVTATYEHAANNRGPLILRSYTNKQAKSELPGIKLWQAARATSAAPGYFEPLTVDGYRLVDGGLGANNPLGWLWTEVLSVFGPVRETDCFLSIGTGIDANVAVKQPGRIPTFGTIKSYASIATNSEIMHILFRGLIDAFAPRSRTPKYWRLNIYKEIPAWDEEKKKWFFWREKVHHHDDYEDMIELDDTSGARGKLMEMTKEYLGRKEVEEAIKACAQTLCAHLK
;
A
#
# COMPACT_ATOMS: atom_id res chain seq x y z
N MET A 1 -16.03 -28.20 -15.63
CA MET A 1 -15.71 -27.67 -14.29
C MET A 1 -15.34 -26.21 -14.48
N SER A 2 -16.35 -25.34 -14.44
CA SER A 2 -16.26 -23.93 -14.83
C SER A 2 -17.09 -23.06 -13.88
N ASP A 3 -17.04 -23.37 -12.58
CA ASP A 3 -17.81 -22.69 -11.53
C ASP A 3 -16.87 -22.19 -10.43
N TYR A 4 -15.97 -21.27 -10.76
CA TYR A 4 -15.23 -20.50 -9.75
C TYR A 4 -15.24 -19.03 -10.19
N TYR A 5 -15.48 -18.16 -9.21
CA TYR A 5 -15.67 -16.70 -9.30
C TYR A 5 -17.11 -16.20 -9.59
N GLU A 6 -18.09 -16.64 -8.78
CA GLU A 6 -19.14 -15.69 -8.40
C GLU A 6 -18.51 -14.64 -7.47
N TYR A 7 -18.80 -13.37 -7.69
CA TYR A 7 -18.34 -12.24 -6.89
C TYR A 7 -18.84 -12.36 -5.43
N GLU A 8 -18.18 -13.18 -4.61
CA GLU A 8 -18.51 -13.39 -3.18
C GLU A 8 -18.26 -12.14 -2.30
N PHE A 9 -17.73 -11.05 -2.86
CA PHE A 9 -17.26 -9.85 -2.15
C PHE A 9 -18.18 -8.62 -2.25
N VAL A 10 -19.19 -8.68 -3.11
CA VAL A 10 -20.31 -7.73 -3.10
C VAL A 10 -21.49 -8.58 -2.65
N SER A 11 -22.19 -8.20 -1.57
CA SER A 11 -23.42 -8.92 -1.27
C SER A 11 -24.31 -8.78 -2.50
N LEU A 12 -24.95 -9.87 -2.87
CA LEU A 12 -25.96 -9.83 -3.91
C LEU A 12 -26.97 -8.72 -3.54
N ASP A 13 -27.38 -7.93 -4.53
CA ASP A 13 -28.58 -7.10 -4.41
C ASP A 13 -29.75 -8.09 -4.33
N GLU A 14 -29.94 -8.68 -3.14
CA GLU A 14 -31.05 -9.57 -2.80
C GLU A 14 -32.29 -8.79 -2.43
N ASP A 15 -32.27 -7.45 -2.55
CA ASP A 15 -33.40 -6.60 -2.21
C ASP A 15 -34.63 -7.07 -3.02
N PRO A 16 -35.59 -7.74 -2.36
CA PRO A 16 -36.72 -8.33 -3.04
C PRO A 16 -37.72 -7.25 -3.48
N ASN A 17 -37.51 -6.00 -3.06
CA ASN A 17 -38.38 -4.90 -3.40
C ASN A 17 -38.26 -4.53 -4.89
N PRO A 18 -39.40 -4.26 -5.56
CA PRO A 18 -39.38 -3.80 -6.94
C PRO A 18 -38.57 -2.51 -7.06
N LEU A 19 -37.91 -2.32 -8.21
CA LEU A 19 -37.20 -1.06 -8.45
C LEU A 19 -38.18 0.10 -8.40
N PRO A 20 -37.79 1.21 -7.73
CA PRO A 20 -38.46 2.48 -7.89
C PRO A 20 -38.57 2.81 -9.37
N ALA A 21 -39.80 3.02 -9.85
CA ALA A 21 -40.00 3.63 -11.14
C ALA A 21 -39.46 5.08 -11.07
N PRO A 22 -38.71 5.56 -12.08
CA PRO A 22 -38.31 6.95 -12.12
C PRO A 22 -39.56 7.84 -12.09
N THR A 23 -39.51 8.88 -11.27
CA THR A 23 -40.63 9.80 -11.03
C THR A 23 -40.90 10.66 -12.26
N THR A 24 -39.86 11.03 -13.01
CA THR A 24 -40.03 11.79 -14.25
C THR A 24 -38.87 11.56 -15.21
N VAL A 25 -39.19 11.41 -16.50
CA VAL A 25 -38.23 11.48 -17.61
C VAL A 25 -38.55 12.73 -18.40
N LYS A 26 -37.58 13.64 -18.54
CA LYS A 26 -37.74 14.90 -19.28
C LYS A 26 -36.70 15.01 -20.38
N GLU A 27 -37.15 15.34 -21.58
CA GLU A 27 -36.33 15.75 -22.70
C GLU A 27 -36.45 17.27 -22.86
N GLU A 28 -35.41 17.99 -22.45
CA GLU A 28 -35.33 19.45 -22.53
C GLU A 28 -34.24 19.84 -23.52
N GLY A 29 -34.60 19.92 -24.81
CA GLY A 29 -33.67 20.27 -25.88
C GLY A 29 -32.58 19.21 -26.06
N HIS A 30 -31.37 19.52 -25.61
CA HIS A 30 -30.19 18.64 -25.66
C HIS A 30 -29.93 17.88 -24.35
N ARG A 31 -30.88 17.87 -23.42
CA ARG A 31 -30.73 17.18 -22.14
C ARG A 31 -31.83 16.15 -21.94
N TYR A 32 -31.41 14.93 -21.64
CA TYR A 32 -32.27 13.86 -21.18
C TYR A 32 -32.04 13.68 -19.68
N VAL A 33 -33.10 13.91 -18.88
CA VAL A 33 -33.02 13.90 -17.42
C VAL A 33 -33.95 12.83 -16.87
N ILE A 34 -33.38 11.92 -16.09
CA ILE A 34 -34.14 10.95 -15.30
C ILE A 34 -34.10 11.37 -13.85
N GLU A 35 -35.26 11.60 -13.26
CA GLU A 35 -35.41 11.97 -11.87
C GLU A 35 -36.13 10.86 -11.08
N CYS A 36 -35.57 10.49 -9.93
CA CYS A 36 -36.18 9.61 -8.95
C CYS A 36 -36.30 10.37 -7.63
N THR A 37 -37.50 10.41 -7.05
CA THR A 37 -37.78 11.02 -5.74
C THR A 37 -38.23 10.00 -4.69
N THR A 38 -38.23 8.72 -5.06
CA THR A 38 -38.53 7.62 -4.14
C THR A 38 -37.32 7.42 -3.25
N GLU A 39 -37.51 7.55 -1.94
CA GLU A 39 -36.43 7.34 -0.98
C GLU A 39 -35.91 5.89 -1.03
N ARG A 40 -34.61 5.73 -0.86
CA ARG A 40 -33.96 4.41 -0.74
C ARG A 40 -32.77 4.52 0.19
N ASN A 41 -32.51 3.46 0.94
CA ASN A 41 -31.35 3.33 1.80
C ASN A 41 -30.65 1.99 1.61
N VAL A 42 -29.37 1.93 1.96
CA VAL A 42 -28.56 0.70 2.01
C VAL A 42 -27.73 0.72 3.28
N VAL A 43 -27.76 -0.38 4.03
CA VAL A 43 -27.04 -0.56 5.29
C VAL A 43 -25.97 -1.63 5.10
N ALA A 44 -24.74 -1.33 5.52
CA ALA A 44 -23.66 -2.30 5.55
C ALA A 44 -23.73 -3.19 6.80
N ILE A 45 -23.74 -4.51 6.59
CA ILE A 45 -23.82 -5.51 7.66
C ILE A 45 -22.46 -6.16 7.99
N ASP A 46 -21.55 -6.18 7.03
CA ASP A 46 -20.20 -6.75 7.13
C ASP A 46 -19.18 -5.89 6.35
N ASP A 47 -17.99 -6.42 6.13
CA ASP A 47 -16.90 -5.76 5.40
C ASP A 47 -17.04 -5.83 3.86
N LYS A 48 -18.09 -6.46 3.35
CA LYS A 48 -18.39 -6.52 1.92
C LYS A 48 -19.15 -5.27 1.47
N ILE A 49 -19.10 -5.01 0.18
CA ILE A 49 -19.86 -3.90 -0.41
C ILE A 49 -21.32 -4.34 -0.49
N MET A 50 -22.20 -3.64 0.24
CA MET A 50 -23.64 -3.73 0.05
C MET A 50 -24.03 -2.69 -0.99
N ALA A 51 -24.72 -3.11 -2.06
CA ALA A 51 -25.10 -2.19 -3.12
C ALA A 51 -26.47 -2.51 -3.69
N SER A 52 -27.31 -1.48 -3.85
CA SER A 52 -28.68 -1.63 -4.36
C SER A 52 -28.99 -0.65 -5.49
N VAL A 53 -29.64 -1.13 -6.55
CA VAL A 53 -30.06 -0.30 -7.70
C VAL A 53 -31.16 0.66 -7.28
N TRP A 54 -30.93 1.96 -7.32
CA TRP A 54 -31.93 2.96 -6.97
C TRP A 54 -32.94 3.21 -8.09
N PHE A 55 -32.45 3.58 -9.26
CA PHE A 55 -33.20 3.83 -10.47
C PHE A 55 -32.28 3.64 -11.68
N GLN A 56 -32.86 3.56 -12.87
CA GLN A 56 -32.12 3.27 -14.09
C GLN A 56 -32.76 3.95 -15.29
N THR A 57 -32.03 4.00 -16.41
CA THR A 57 -32.59 4.38 -17.70
C THR A 57 -33.55 3.32 -18.21
N GLU A 58 -34.41 3.71 -19.16
CA GLU A 58 -34.99 2.73 -20.09
C GLU A 58 -33.87 2.04 -20.90
N PRO A 59 -34.14 0.86 -21.50
CA PRO A 59 -33.19 0.21 -22.42
C PRO A 59 -32.74 1.18 -23.52
N LEU A 60 -31.43 1.38 -23.61
CA LEU A 60 -30.85 2.38 -24.51
C LEU A 60 -30.83 1.88 -25.95
N THR A 61 -31.20 2.74 -26.89
CA THR A 61 -31.08 2.46 -28.32
C THR A 61 -29.70 2.85 -28.83
N THR A 62 -29.26 2.26 -29.95
CA THR A 62 -27.99 2.60 -30.60
C THR A 62 -27.89 4.11 -30.95
N ASP A 63 -28.97 4.72 -31.46
CA ASP A 63 -29.00 6.18 -31.73
C ASP A 63 -28.78 7.00 -30.46
N PHE A 64 -29.47 6.63 -29.37
CA PHE A 64 -29.33 7.31 -28.10
C PHE A 64 -27.89 7.22 -27.59
N ILE A 65 -27.32 6.01 -27.54
CA ILE A 65 -25.94 5.76 -27.11
C ILE A 65 -24.97 6.61 -27.94
N ASN A 66 -25.08 6.59 -29.26
CA ASN A 66 -24.19 7.34 -30.18
C ASN A 66 -24.29 8.85 -30.03
N ARG A 67 -25.29 9.38 -29.33
CA ARG A 67 -25.46 10.82 -29.12
C ARG A 67 -25.13 11.28 -27.71
N ILE A 68 -24.78 10.40 -26.77
CA ILE A 68 -24.40 10.79 -25.40
C ILE A 68 -23.10 11.61 -25.38
N GLU A 69 -23.19 12.91 -25.14
CA GLU A 69 -22.02 13.78 -24.97
C GLU A 69 -21.43 13.64 -23.58
N SER A 70 -22.28 13.56 -22.56
CA SER A 70 -21.83 13.28 -21.20
C SER A 70 -22.93 12.77 -20.29
N ILE A 71 -22.52 12.13 -19.19
CA ILE A 71 -23.42 11.70 -18.12
C ILE A 71 -22.94 12.26 -16.80
N ARG A 72 -23.87 12.78 -16.00
CA ARG A 72 -23.61 13.22 -14.63
C ARG A 72 -24.75 12.85 -13.72
N LEU A 73 -24.43 12.33 -12.55
CA LEU A 73 -25.40 12.06 -11.50
C LEU A 73 -25.41 13.22 -10.51
N TYR A 74 -26.60 13.68 -10.16
CA TYR A 74 -26.85 14.58 -9.04
C TYR A 74 -27.70 13.85 -7.99
N THR A 75 -27.37 14.00 -6.71
CA THR A 75 -28.10 13.34 -5.62
C THR A 75 -28.45 14.31 -4.50
N GLN A 76 -29.52 13.99 -3.78
CA GLN A 76 -29.76 14.44 -2.43
C GLN A 76 -29.75 13.26 -1.49
N SER A 77 -28.75 13.23 -0.63
CA SER A 77 -28.40 12.09 0.18
C SER A 77 -27.68 12.50 1.46
N HIS A 78 -27.51 11.53 2.35
CA HIS A 78 -26.71 11.67 3.55
C HIS A 78 -26.22 10.29 4.03
N ASP A 79 -25.30 10.26 4.97
CA ASP A 79 -24.83 9.03 5.60
C ASP A 79 -25.58 8.77 6.92
N GLN A 80 -25.12 7.85 7.77
CA GLN A 80 -25.74 7.57 9.05
C GLN A 80 -25.73 8.76 10.05
N GLY A 81 -25.02 9.85 9.76
CA GLY A 81 -24.97 11.05 10.59
C GLY A 81 -23.98 11.01 11.75
N PHE A 82 -23.24 9.91 11.91
CA PHE A 82 -22.21 9.76 12.93
C PHE A 82 -21.09 8.84 12.42
N VAL A 83 -19.85 9.15 12.79
CA VAL A 83 -18.70 8.29 12.54
C VAL A 83 -17.87 8.20 13.81
N SER A 84 -17.48 6.98 14.19
CA SER A 84 -16.66 6.77 15.39
C SER A 84 -15.24 7.33 15.25
N ASP A 85 -14.70 7.29 14.03
CA ASP A 85 -13.40 7.83 13.67
C ASP A 85 -13.44 8.41 12.24
N PRO A 86 -13.54 9.73 12.09
CA PRO A 86 -13.54 10.40 10.79
C PRO A 86 -12.35 10.09 9.89
N LEU A 87 -11.20 9.74 10.48
CA LEU A 87 -9.97 9.46 9.73
C LEU A 87 -9.99 8.04 9.14
N ALA A 88 -10.93 7.19 9.54
CA ALA A 88 -11.09 5.83 9.00
C ALA A 88 -11.60 5.80 7.55
N GLY A 89 -11.94 6.97 6.97
CA GLY A 89 -12.46 7.12 5.63
C GLY A 89 -13.99 7.10 5.57
N ASN A 90 -14.52 7.42 4.39
CA ASN A 90 -15.95 7.43 4.11
C ASN A 90 -16.34 6.19 3.31
N TRP A 91 -17.31 5.43 3.82
CA TRP A 91 -17.70 4.13 3.26
C TRP A 91 -19.13 4.12 2.70
N THR A 92 -19.63 5.27 2.26
CA THR A 92 -20.89 5.41 1.54
C THR A 92 -20.73 6.20 0.25
N TRP A 93 -21.22 5.66 -0.87
CA TRP A 93 -21.06 6.27 -2.18
C TRP A 93 -22.16 5.88 -3.16
N PHE A 94 -22.22 6.61 -4.27
CA PHE A 94 -23.04 6.27 -5.42
C PHE A 94 -22.16 5.78 -6.56
N GLU A 95 -22.68 4.84 -7.33
CA GLU A 95 -22.03 4.34 -8.54
C GLU A 95 -23.00 4.28 -9.72
N LEU A 96 -22.44 4.37 -10.92
CA LEU A 96 -23.14 4.10 -12.17
C LEU A 96 -22.71 2.73 -12.69
N SER A 97 -23.66 1.85 -12.93
CA SER A 97 -23.43 0.51 -13.47
C SER A 97 -24.16 0.32 -14.78
N ILE A 98 -23.52 -0.39 -15.70
CA ILE A 98 -24.21 -0.88 -16.90
C ILE A 98 -24.86 -2.21 -16.54
N LEU A 99 -26.17 -2.35 -16.73
CA LEU A 99 -26.87 -3.63 -16.61
C LEU A 99 -27.30 -4.11 -17.99
N ALA A 100 -27.34 -5.43 -18.19
CA ALA A 100 -27.64 -6.02 -19.50
C ALA A 100 -29.09 -5.78 -19.98
N ASN A 101 -30.01 -5.43 -19.07
CA ASN A 101 -31.37 -4.97 -19.35
C ASN A 101 -32.05 -4.53 -18.03
N GLY A 102 -33.24 -3.94 -18.12
CA GLY A 102 -33.96 -3.40 -16.96
C GLY A 102 -34.44 -4.41 -15.90
N SER A 103 -34.42 -5.73 -16.19
CA SER A 103 -34.77 -6.76 -15.20
C SER A 103 -33.59 -7.16 -14.31
N GLN A 104 -32.36 -6.88 -14.76
CA GLN A 104 -31.16 -7.22 -14.00
C GLN A 104 -30.95 -6.27 -12.83
N ARG A 105 -30.25 -6.76 -11.82
CA ARG A 105 -29.80 -5.98 -10.64
C ARG A 105 -28.29 -6.02 -10.46
N ARG A 106 -27.63 -6.98 -11.11
CA ARG A 106 -26.17 -7.11 -11.11
C ARG A 106 -25.56 -6.34 -12.28
N PRO A 107 -24.42 -5.66 -12.08
CA PRO A 107 -23.66 -5.09 -13.18
C PRO A 107 -23.35 -6.13 -14.25
N LYS A 108 -23.48 -5.73 -15.51
CA LYS A 108 -23.03 -6.48 -16.68
C LYS A 108 -21.52 -6.70 -16.54
N THR A 109 -21.08 -7.92 -16.81
CA THR A 109 -19.66 -8.27 -16.83
C THR A 109 -19.16 -8.41 -18.26
N LYS A 110 -17.93 -7.98 -18.50
CA LYS A 110 -17.20 -8.22 -19.75
C LYS A 110 -15.95 -9.04 -19.43
N GLY A 111 -16.02 -10.35 -19.68
CA GLY A 111 -15.08 -11.29 -19.05
C GLY A 111 -15.37 -11.38 -17.56
N GLU A 112 -14.41 -10.96 -16.73
CA GLU A 112 -14.59 -10.83 -15.28
C GLU A 112 -14.73 -9.39 -14.81
N LEU A 113 -14.62 -8.41 -15.72
CA LEU A 113 -14.71 -7.00 -15.39
C LEU A 113 -16.17 -6.60 -15.13
N ALA A 114 -16.50 -6.18 -13.91
CA ALA A 114 -17.79 -5.58 -13.60
C ALA A 114 -17.85 -4.14 -14.14
N LEU A 115 -18.81 -3.85 -15.03
CA LEU A 115 -18.99 -2.54 -15.66
C LEU A 115 -19.64 -1.55 -14.68
N THR A 116 -18.85 -0.98 -13.79
CA THR A 116 -19.30 -0.07 -12.74
C THR A 116 -18.25 1.01 -12.46
N TRP A 117 -18.74 2.23 -12.20
CA TRP A 117 -17.92 3.39 -11.91
C TRP A 117 -18.45 4.19 -10.72
N GLU A 118 -17.59 4.48 -9.73
CA GLU A 118 -17.92 5.42 -8.64
C GLU A 118 -18.26 6.81 -9.22
N SER A 119 -19.41 7.35 -8.80
CA SER A 119 -19.86 8.70 -9.18
C SER A 119 -19.36 9.74 -8.20
N HIS A 120 -19.64 9.55 -6.91
CA HIS A 120 -19.21 10.40 -5.80
C HIS A 120 -19.52 9.71 -4.48
N ARG A 121 -18.85 10.14 -3.41
CA ARG A 121 -19.15 9.74 -2.02
C ARG A 121 -20.08 10.75 -1.35
N ASN A 122 -20.81 10.31 -0.34
CA ASN A 122 -21.59 11.23 0.50
C ASN A 122 -20.68 12.21 1.24
N LEU A 123 -21.26 13.28 1.79
CA LEU A 123 -20.60 13.95 2.91
C LEU A 123 -20.65 13.02 4.13
N MET A 124 -19.56 12.98 4.87
CA MET A 124 -19.45 12.18 6.08
C MET A 124 -20.07 12.92 7.28
N GLU A 125 -20.59 12.16 8.25
CA GLU A 125 -21.13 12.67 9.52
C GLU A 125 -22.30 13.65 9.34
N THR A 126 -23.23 13.33 8.43
CA THR A 126 -24.44 14.11 8.23
C THR A 126 -25.69 13.23 8.20
N SER A 127 -26.68 13.57 9.03
CA SER A 127 -28.04 13.02 8.94
C SER A 127 -28.98 13.94 8.16
N THR A 128 -28.44 15.02 7.57
CA THR A 128 -29.21 16.00 6.81
C THR A 128 -28.94 15.81 5.33
N TYR A 129 -30.01 15.77 4.54
CA TYR A 129 -29.91 15.65 3.09
C TYR A 129 -29.14 16.83 2.48
N GLY A 130 -27.89 16.57 2.10
CA GLY A 130 -27.08 17.44 1.28
C GLY A 130 -27.43 17.29 -0.20
N SER A 131 -26.83 18.11 -1.05
CA SER A 131 -26.95 18.04 -2.51
C SER A 131 -25.57 17.86 -3.11
N PHE A 132 -25.38 16.85 -3.95
CA PHE A 132 -24.07 16.49 -4.46
C PHE A 132 -24.09 16.31 -5.97
N ASP A 133 -23.05 16.80 -6.62
CA ASP A 133 -22.77 16.54 -8.02
C ASP A 133 -21.68 15.49 -8.16
N GLY A 134 -21.96 14.45 -8.92
CA GLY A 134 -21.00 13.41 -9.26
C GLY A 134 -19.99 13.81 -10.32
N LYS A 135 -19.01 12.92 -10.53
CA LYS A 135 -18.07 12.96 -11.67
C LYS A 135 -18.85 13.08 -12.98
N LYS A 136 -18.34 13.91 -13.88
CA LYS A 136 -18.82 14.02 -15.26
C LYS A 136 -18.11 12.95 -16.11
N PHE A 137 -18.89 12.05 -16.70
CA PHE A 137 -18.40 11.04 -17.64
C PHE A 137 -18.52 11.59 -19.05
N GLU A 138 -17.42 12.03 -19.64
CA GLU A 138 -17.40 12.68 -20.96
C GLU A 138 -17.52 11.67 -22.11
N SER A 139 -17.74 12.19 -23.33
CA SER A 139 -18.08 11.44 -24.53
C SER A 139 -17.14 10.26 -24.86
N GLN A 140 -15.86 10.38 -24.52
CA GLN A 140 -14.82 9.37 -24.76
C GLN A 140 -14.52 8.47 -23.55
N HIS A 141 -15.22 8.65 -22.44
CA HIS A 141 -15.02 7.84 -21.24
C HIS A 141 -15.42 6.37 -21.49
N ASP A 142 -14.66 5.43 -20.93
CA ASP A 142 -14.83 3.99 -21.16
C ASP A 142 -16.23 3.49 -20.85
N MET A 143 -16.87 3.98 -19.78
CA MET A 143 -18.29 3.75 -19.49
C MET A 143 -19.19 3.87 -20.73
N LEU A 144 -19.06 4.95 -21.53
CA LEU A 144 -19.89 5.14 -22.71
C LEU A 144 -19.49 4.23 -23.87
N ARG A 145 -18.21 3.88 -23.94
CA ARG A 145 -17.65 3.00 -24.97
C ARG A 145 -17.99 1.52 -24.74
N PHE A 146 -18.41 1.16 -23.53
CA PHE A 146 -18.88 -0.19 -23.17
C PHE A 146 -20.38 -0.42 -23.39
N LEU A 147 -21.16 0.63 -23.61
CA LEU A 147 -22.61 0.53 -23.81
C LEU A 147 -22.95 -0.19 -25.13
N GLU A 148 -23.90 -1.12 -25.05
CA GLU A 148 -24.48 -1.82 -26.19
C GLU A 148 -26.00 -1.58 -26.21
N GLU A 149 -26.63 -1.77 -27.37
CA GLU A 149 -28.08 -1.66 -27.50
C GLU A 149 -28.81 -2.58 -26.51
N GLY A 150 -29.82 -2.05 -25.82
CA GLY A 150 -30.59 -2.75 -24.80
C GLY A 150 -30.01 -2.67 -23.39
N ASP A 151 -28.76 -2.20 -23.24
CA ASP A 151 -28.19 -1.93 -21.92
C ASP A 151 -28.97 -0.81 -21.21
N VAL A 152 -28.92 -0.84 -19.88
CA VAL A 152 -29.45 0.23 -19.03
C VAL A 152 -28.33 0.79 -18.15
N ILE A 153 -28.40 2.10 -17.88
CA ILE A 153 -27.50 2.75 -16.92
C ILE A 153 -28.24 2.84 -15.59
N ALA A 154 -27.74 2.11 -14.60
CA ALA A 154 -28.30 2.05 -13.26
C ALA A 154 -27.50 2.92 -12.30
N VAL A 155 -28.21 3.69 -11.47
CA VAL A 155 -27.67 4.39 -10.32
C VAL A 155 -27.80 3.46 -9.11
N ARG A 156 -26.69 3.18 -8.41
CA ARG A 156 -26.70 2.33 -7.22
C ARG A 156 -26.21 3.10 -6.00
N LEU A 157 -26.80 2.81 -4.85
CA LEU A 157 -26.29 3.24 -3.55
C LEU A 157 -25.38 2.14 -2.99
N CYS A 158 -24.28 2.53 -2.38
CA CYS A 158 -23.32 1.61 -1.81
C CYS A 158 -22.96 1.99 -0.37
N ALA A 159 -22.84 0.98 0.49
CA ALA A 159 -22.27 1.09 1.83
C ALA A 159 -21.33 -0.07 2.10
N GLN A 160 -20.29 0.15 2.89
CA GLN A 160 -19.34 -0.88 3.31
C GLN A 160 -18.96 -0.71 4.78
N PHE A 161 -18.69 -1.83 5.46
CA PHE A 161 -18.36 -1.95 6.88
C PHE A 161 -19.54 -1.77 7.84
N PRO A 162 -19.63 -2.58 8.91
CA PRO A 162 -20.73 -2.49 9.87
C PRO A 162 -20.94 -1.09 10.42
N GLY A 163 -22.21 -0.64 10.41
CA GLY A 163 -22.63 0.66 10.96
C GLY A 163 -22.66 1.81 9.94
N TRP A 164 -22.17 1.60 8.72
CA TRP A 164 -22.33 2.56 7.63
C TRP A 164 -23.67 2.38 6.93
N GLU A 165 -24.34 3.50 6.68
CA GLU A 165 -25.62 3.54 5.98
C GLU A 165 -25.66 4.74 5.04
N ILE A 166 -26.22 4.51 3.86
CA ILE A 166 -26.49 5.56 2.87
C ILE A 166 -27.99 5.74 2.72
N HIS A 167 -28.44 6.99 2.79
CA HIS A 167 -29.83 7.40 2.56
C HIS A 167 -29.89 8.34 1.37
N ALA A 168 -30.80 8.10 0.44
CA ALA A 168 -31.03 8.98 -0.70
C ALA A 168 -32.51 9.25 -0.89
N LYS A 169 -32.87 10.51 -1.16
CA LYS A 169 -34.27 10.92 -1.38
C LYS A 169 -34.55 11.45 -2.77
N MET A 170 -33.54 11.99 -3.46
CA MET A 170 -33.71 12.45 -4.82
C MET A 170 -32.44 12.23 -5.64
N GLY A 171 -32.58 11.61 -6.81
CA GLY A 171 -31.50 11.40 -7.76
C GLY A 171 -31.89 11.95 -9.11
N ARG A 172 -30.97 12.64 -9.78
CA ARG A 172 -31.12 13.14 -11.15
C ARG A 172 -29.95 12.66 -11.99
N LEU A 173 -30.20 11.75 -12.92
CA LEU A 173 -29.22 11.37 -13.93
C LEU A 173 -29.41 12.30 -15.15
N ILE A 174 -28.42 13.14 -15.38
CA ILE A 174 -28.40 14.12 -16.47
C ILE A 174 -27.53 13.56 -17.59
N ILE A 175 -28.14 13.37 -18.75
CA ILE A 175 -27.47 12.92 -19.97
C ILE A 175 -27.52 14.08 -20.97
N GLU A 176 -26.35 14.65 -21.28
CA GLU A 176 -26.23 15.67 -22.32
C GLU A 176 -26.11 14.97 -23.68
N MET A 177 -26.92 15.41 -24.65
CA MET A 177 -27.10 14.78 -25.95
C MET A 177 -26.57 15.68 -27.07
N SER A 178 -25.65 15.14 -27.86
CA SER A 178 -25.11 15.76 -29.06
C SER A 178 -26.16 15.81 -30.19
N GLN A 179 -26.03 16.85 -31.03
CA GLN A 179 -26.77 16.98 -32.28
C GLN A 179 -26.29 16.02 -33.37
N HIS A 180 -25.06 15.51 -33.24
CA HIS A 180 -24.42 14.61 -34.19
C HIS A 180 -24.03 13.31 -33.49
N GLU A 181 -23.97 12.21 -34.24
CA GLU A 181 -23.40 10.96 -33.74
C GLU A 181 -21.93 11.14 -33.37
N ILE A 182 -21.55 10.58 -32.23
CA ILE A 182 -20.20 10.53 -31.70
C ILE A 182 -19.70 9.11 -31.93
N PRO A 183 -18.77 8.89 -32.88
CA PRO A 183 -18.19 7.57 -33.09
C PRO A 183 -17.38 7.16 -31.85
N ARG A 184 -17.60 5.94 -31.37
CA ARG A 184 -16.87 5.36 -30.24
C ARG A 184 -16.25 4.03 -30.62
N GLU A 185 -14.97 3.87 -30.31
CA GLU A 185 -14.30 2.59 -30.41
C GLU A 185 -14.44 1.84 -29.09
N ALA A 186 -14.72 0.53 -29.15
CA ALA A 186 -14.75 -0.30 -27.94
C ALA A 186 -13.41 -0.21 -27.18
N PRO A 187 -13.44 -0.12 -25.84
CA PRO A 187 -12.24 -0.03 -25.04
C PRO A 187 -11.45 -1.34 -25.11
N LYS A 188 -10.12 -1.25 -25.05
CA LYS A 188 -9.22 -2.41 -25.06
C LYS A 188 -8.98 -2.87 -23.63
N TYR A 189 -9.87 -3.68 -23.07
CA TYR A 189 -9.79 -4.11 -21.65
C TYR A 189 -9.22 -5.52 -21.46
N ALA A 190 -9.36 -6.41 -22.46
CA ALA A 190 -8.99 -7.82 -22.34
C ALA A 190 -7.50 -8.06 -21.96
N PRO A 191 -6.52 -7.30 -22.46
CA PRO A 191 -5.13 -7.44 -22.02
C PRO A 191 -4.95 -7.15 -20.53
N TYR A 192 -5.57 -6.08 -20.01
CA TYR A 192 -5.48 -5.69 -18.61
C TYR A 192 -6.13 -6.72 -17.68
N VAL A 193 -7.31 -7.24 -18.05
CA VAL A 193 -7.98 -8.32 -17.28
C VAL A 193 -7.10 -9.57 -17.22
N THR A 194 -6.42 -9.91 -18.32
CA THR A 194 -5.50 -11.06 -18.37
C THR A 194 -4.28 -10.84 -17.48
N GLU A 195 -3.67 -9.66 -17.55
CA GLU A 195 -2.51 -9.29 -16.72
C GLU A 195 -2.86 -9.32 -15.23
N MET A 196 -4.06 -8.88 -14.85
CA MET A 196 -4.52 -8.91 -13.47
C MET A 196 -4.77 -10.32 -12.94
N LYS A 197 -5.36 -11.21 -13.73
CA LYS A 197 -5.51 -12.62 -13.34
C LYS A 197 -4.17 -13.26 -13.04
N VAL A 198 -3.20 -12.96 -13.89
CA VAL A 198 -1.83 -13.41 -13.70
C VAL A 198 -1.29 -12.82 -12.39
N MET A 199 -1.40 -11.52 -12.18
CA MET A 199 -0.97 -10.85 -10.94
C MET A 199 -1.65 -11.40 -9.68
N GLU A 200 -2.96 -11.62 -9.69
CA GLU A 200 -3.70 -12.20 -8.57
C GLU A 200 -3.22 -13.63 -8.28
N SER A 201 -3.10 -14.48 -9.31
CA SER A 201 -2.62 -15.85 -9.13
C SER A 201 -1.22 -15.91 -8.53
N ILE A 202 -0.36 -14.96 -8.92
CA ILE A 202 0.98 -14.78 -8.34
C ILE A 202 0.91 -14.35 -6.88
N PHE A 203 0.09 -13.34 -6.58
CA PHE A 203 -0.07 -12.86 -5.21
C PHE A 203 -0.50 -13.99 -4.28
N VAL A 204 -1.45 -14.81 -4.73
CA VAL A 204 -1.89 -16.00 -4.01
C VAL A 204 -0.74 -17.01 -3.88
N GLU A 205 -0.08 -17.39 -4.97
CA GLU A 205 1.00 -18.39 -4.95
C GLU A 205 2.18 -17.98 -4.05
N VAL A 206 2.58 -16.71 -4.09
CA VAL A 206 3.67 -16.17 -3.26
C VAL A 206 3.26 -16.18 -1.79
N ASN A 207 2.06 -15.73 -1.49
CA ASN A 207 1.60 -15.67 -0.10
C ASN A 207 1.35 -17.08 0.47
N GLU A 208 0.86 -18.02 -0.34
CA GLU A 208 0.78 -19.45 0.00
C GLU A 208 2.16 -20.09 0.19
N ALA A 209 3.17 -19.72 -0.61
CA ALA A 209 4.53 -20.21 -0.44
C ALA A 209 5.20 -19.69 0.83
N MET A 210 4.78 -18.52 1.33
CA MET A 210 5.31 -17.92 2.56
C MET A 210 4.61 -18.34 3.84
N GLN A 211 3.42 -18.95 3.77
CA GLN A 211 2.62 -19.28 4.94
C GLN A 211 2.21 -20.76 4.97
N PRO A 212 2.13 -21.40 6.16
CA PRO A 212 1.59 -22.75 6.26
C PRO A 212 0.14 -22.79 5.75
N LYS A 213 -0.24 -23.85 5.02
CA LYS A 213 -1.60 -24.08 4.46
C LYS A 213 -2.75 -24.04 5.48
N GLU A 214 -2.43 -24.06 6.77
CA GLU A 214 -3.40 -23.97 7.87
C GLU A 214 -3.86 -22.52 8.15
N MET A 215 -3.36 -21.54 7.39
CA MET A 215 -3.55 -20.09 7.60
C MET A 215 -4.27 -19.34 6.45
N ASP A 216 -5.00 -20.05 5.58
CA ASP A 216 -5.67 -19.50 4.37
C ASP A 216 -6.52 -18.24 4.58
N SER A 217 -7.04 -18.00 5.78
CA SER A 217 -7.85 -16.81 6.12
C SER A 217 -7.05 -15.50 6.28
N TYR A 218 -5.71 -15.57 6.26
CA TYR A 218 -4.83 -14.42 6.53
C TYR A 218 -3.83 -14.14 5.40
N ILE A 219 -3.99 -14.82 4.28
CA ILE A 219 -3.26 -14.56 3.04
C ILE A 219 -3.77 -13.21 2.50
N PRO A 220 -2.92 -12.17 2.38
CA PRO A 220 -3.30 -10.92 1.74
C PRO A 220 -3.78 -11.23 0.31
N ARG A 221 -5.04 -10.91 0.00
CA ARG A 221 -5.59 -11.00 -1.36
C ARG A 221 -5.75 -9.59 -1.90
N LEU A 222 -5.71 -9.46 -3.22
CA LEU A 222 -6.08 -8.21 -3.84
C LEU A 222 -7.56 -7.92 -3.52
N PRO A 223 -7.94 -6.67 -3.19
CA PRO A 223 -9.34 -6.32 -2.94
C PRO A 223 -10.19 -6.64 -4.16
N ALA A 224 -11.39 -7.22 -4.00
CA ALA A 224 -12.26 -7.55 -5.14
C ALA A 224 -12.64 -6.34 -6.01
N THR A 225 -12.51 -5.14 -5.46
CA THR A 225 -12.72 -3.87 -6.16
C THR A 225 -11.74 -3.63 -7.31
N ILE A 226 -10.63 -4.38 -7.39
CA ILE A 226 -9.73 -4.31 -8.54
C ILE A 226 -10.42 -4.76 -9.84
N PHE A 227 -11.40 -5.67 -9.78
CA PHE A 227 -12.10 -6.20 -10.97
C PHE A 227 -13.30 -5.35 -11.40
N ARG A 228 -13.33 -4.07 -11.01
CA ARG A 228 -14.34 -3.10 -11.44
C ARG A 228 -13.80 -2.17 -12.50
N ALA A 229 -14.64 -1.76 -13.44
CA ALA A 229 -14.23 -0.91 -14.58
C ALA A 229 -13.65 0.46 -14.19
N ASP A 230 -14.02 1.03 -13.04
CA ASP A 230 -13.38 2.23 -12.51
C ASP A 230 -11.92 2.03 -12.08
N ALA A 231 -11.51 0.82 -11.71
CA ALA A 231 -10.12 0.50 -11.45
C ALA A 231 -9.23 0.55 -12.71
N PHE A 232 -9.84 0.65 -13.89
CA PHE A 232 -9.18 0.68 -15.21
C PHE A 232 -9.22 2.05 -15.88
N ASP A 233 -9.84 3.05 -15.24
CA ASP A 233 -9.87 4.39 -15.77
C ASP A 233 -8.43 4.94 -15.72
N THR A 234 -7.68 4.80 -16.82
CA THR A 234 -6.31 5.26 -16.92
C THR A 234 -6.32 6.73 -17.31
N PRO A 235 -6.09 7.66 -16.39
CA PRO A 235 -5.64 8.97 -16.82
C PRO A 235 -4.28 8.76 -17.53
N ASP A 236 -4.02 9.51 -18.60
CA ASP A 236 -2.73 9.56 -19.33
C ASP A 236 -1.64 10.16 -18.41
N GLU A 237 -1.31 9.46 -17.32
CA GLU A 237 -0.36 9.90 -16.32
C GLU A 237 0.95 9.13 -16.44
N ARG A 238 2.06 9.82 -16.13
CA ARG A 238 3.39 9.20 -16.12
C ARG A 238 3.47 7.98 -15.21
N PRO A 239 4.26 6.93 -15.52
CA PRO A 239 4.41 5.78 -14.63
C PRO A 239 4.84 6.14 -13.19
N LEU A 240 4.43 5.30 -12.24
CA LEU A 240 4.74 5.43 -10.82
C LEU A 240 6.19 5.08 -10.51
N ARG A 241 6.70 5.68 -9.44
CA ARG A 241 8.04 5.46 -8.89
C ARG A 241 7.91 5.27 -7.39
N VAL A 242 8.40 4.14 -6.88
CA VAL A 242 8.22 3.76 -5.48
C VAL A 242 9.52 3.36 -4.81
N LEU A 243 9.62 3.68 -3.52
CA LEU A 243 10.80 3.44 -2.69
C LEU A 243 10.44 2.55 -1.51
N SER A 244 11.21 1.48 -1.29
CA SER A 244 11.12 0.57 -0.16
C SER A 244 12.39 0.66 0.68
N LEU A 245 12.25 0.87 1.99
CA LEU A 245 13.36 0.99 2.93
C LEU A 245 13.28 -0.08 4.02
N ASP A 246 14.31 -0.90 4.12
CA ASP A 246 14.35 -2.00 5.09
C ASP A 246 14.60 -1.52 6.53
N GLY A 247 14.25 -2.37 7.49
CA GLY A 247 14.63 -2.20 8.89
C GLY A 247 16.05 -2.67 9.21
N GLY A 248 16.72 -1.99 10.14
CA GLY A 248 18.11 -2.32 10.48
C GLY A 248 18.84 -1.43 11.49
N GLY A 249 18.12 -0.70 12.35
CA GLY A 249 18.74 0.12 13.42
C GLY A 249 19.70 1.18 12.86
N VAL A 250 20.82 1.44 13.52
CA VAL A 250 21.81 2.46 13.08
C VAL A 250 22.32 2.25 11.65
N ARG A 251 22.20 1.02 11.10
CA ARG A 251 22.61 0.67 9.74
C ARG A 251 21.82 1.39 8.65
N GLY A 252 20.67 2.00 8.97
CA GLY A 252 19.92 2.87 8.05
C GLY A 252 20.74 4.02 7.45
N LEU A 253 21.85 4.42 8.09
CA LEU A 253 22.80 5.36 7.50
C LEU A 253 23.33 4.89 6.14
N ALA A 254 23.63 3.60 6.00
CA ALA A 254 24.06 3.04 4.72
C ALA A 254 22.98 3.20 3.65
N SER A 255 21.72 2.91 4.01
CA SER A 255 20.56 3.08 3.11
C SER A 255 20.39 4.53 2.67
N LEU A 256 20.57 5.49 3.58
CA LEU A 256 20.55 6.93 3.27
C LEU A 256 21.70 7.34 2.34
N HIS A 257 22.91 6.83 2.54
CA HIS A 257 24.04 7.11 1.66
C HIS A 257 23.86 6.53 0.25
N ILE A 258 23.29 5.31 0.15
CA ILE A 258 22.88 4.72 -1.13
C ILE A 258 21.83 5.59 -1.81
N LEU A 259 20.76 5.95 -1.09
CA LEU A 259 19.71 6.81 -1.62
C LEU A 259 20.26 8.15 -2.07
N ASN A 260 21.21 8.73 -1.33
CA ASN A 260 21.86 9.98 -1.72
C ASN A 260 22.62 9.82 -3.05
N ALA A 261 23.36 8.72 -3.22
CA ALA A 261 24.05 8.44 -4.48
C ALA A 261 23.08 8.33 -5.67
N VAL A 262 21.89 7.74 -5.47
CA VAL A 262 20.81 7.71 -6.48
C VAL A 262 20.28 9.12 -6.74
N MET A 263 19.83 9.83 -5.69
CA MET A 263 19.19 11.14 -5.79
C MET A 263 20.11 12.20 -6.42
N LYS A 264 21.42 12.15 -6.13
CA LYS A 264 22.42 13.02 -6.79
C LYS A 264 22.48 12.83 -8.31
N LYS A 265 22.26 11.61 -8.80
CA LYS A 265 22.18 11.35 -10.25
C LYS A 265 20.80 11.66 -10.83
N VAL A 266 19.75 11.68 -10.01
CA VAL A 266 18.39 12.07 -10.42
C VAL A 266 18.25 13.59 -10.53
N SER A 267 18.35 14.27 -9.39
CA SER A 267 18.41 15.72 -9.31
C SER A 267 18.87 16.12 -7.90
N PRO A 268 20.01 16.81 -7.75
CA PRO A 268 20.48 17.30 -6.46
C PRO A 268 19.53 18.29 -5.76
N SER A 269 18.60 18.90 -6.51
CA SER A 269 17.66 19.88 -5.97
C SER A 269 16.32 19.30 -5.54
N LYS A 270 15.95 18.09 -6.02
CA LYS A 270 14.66 17.49 -5.69
C LYS A 270 14.74 16.67 -4.41
N LYS A 271 13.72 16.79 -3.58
CA LYS A 271 13.50 15.95 -2.40
C LYS A 271 12.95 14.59 -2.82
N PRO A 272 13.17 13.53 -2.03
CA PRO A 272 12.61 12.21 -2.35
C PRO A 272 11.08 12.24 -2.51
N CYS A 273 10.35 13.03 -1.72
CA CYS A 273 8.89 13.19 -1.87
C CYS A 273 8.45 13.83 -3.19
N GLU A 274 9.35 14.46 -3.94
CA GLU A 274 9.07 15.01 -5.28
C GLU A 274 9.43 14.02 -6.40
N VAL A 275 10.17 12.96 -6.06
CA VAL A 275 10.66 11.93 -6.98
C VAL A 275 9.86 10.63 -6.85
N PHE A 276 9.38 10.28 -5.66
CA PHE A 276 8.63 9.06 -5.43
C PHE A 276 7.15 9.37 -5.19
N ASP A 277 6.28 8.56 -5.79
CA ASP A 277 4.83 8.59 -5.59
C ASP A 277 4.43 7.91 -4.29
N MET A 278 5.21 6.90 -3.88
CA MET A 278 5.02 6.20 -2.61
C MET A 278 6.36 5.77 -1.99
N ILE A 279 6.48 5.93 -0.67
CA ILE A 279 7.63 5.46 0.12
C ILE A 279 7.11 4.56 1.26
N GLY A 280 7.56 3.31 1.27
CA GLY A 280 7.27 2.33 2.32
C GLY A 280 8.52 2.04 3.16
N GLY A 281 8.34 1.88 4.48
CA GLY A 281 9.45 1.62 5.37
C GLY A 281 9.11 0.73 6.56
N THR A 282 10.09 -0.04 7.03
CA THR A 282 9.98 -0.86 8.25
C THR A 282 11.07 -0.46 9.24
N SER A 283 10.75 -0.37 10.55
CA SER A 283 11.69 0.01 11.60
C SER A 283 12.40 1.33 11.28
N THR A 284 13.72 1.37 11.40
CA THR A 284 14.57 2.44 10.87
C THR A 284 14.16 2.93 9.47
N GLY A 285 13.85 2.03 8.53
CA GLY A 285 13.39 2.39 7.20
C GLY A 285 12.07 3.15 7.24
N GLY A 286 11.18 2.82 8.20
CA GLY A 286 9.95 3.55 8.48
C GLY A 286 10.20 4.95 9.03
N LEU A 287 11.15 5.10 9.98
CA LEU A 287 11.58 6.40 10.47
C LEU A 287 12.15 7.27 9.33
N ILE A 288 12.99 6.69 8.47
CA ILE A 288 13.54 7.36 7.29
C ILE A 288 12.43 7.74 6.29
N ALA A 289 11.47 6.84 6.04
CA ALA A 289 10.33 7.13 5.17
C ALA A 289 9.51 8.34 5.66
N ILE A 290 9.29 8.43 6.99
CA ILE A 290 8.64 9.59 7.62
C ILE A 290 9.50 10.86 7.42
N MET A 291 10.80 10.81 7.66
CA MET A 291 11.70 11.97 7.50
C MET A 291 11.73 12.48 6.05
N LEU A 292 11.89 11.59 5.07
CA LEU A 292 12.03 11.96 3.66
C LEU A 292 10.71 12.35 3.01
N GLY A 293 9.64 11.65 3.39
CA GLY A 293 8.32 11.81 2.81
C GLY A 293 7.48 12.85 3.52
N ARG A 294 7.13 12.56 4.77
CA ARG A 294 6.17 13.32 5.57
C ARG A 294 6.76 14.61 6.14
N LEU A 295 8.04 14.60 6.53
CA LEU A 295 8.78 15.81 6.95
C LEU A 295 9.48 16.50 5.77
N LYS A 296 9.34 15.95 4.56
CA LYS A 296 9.83 16.53 3.28
C LYS A 296 11.30 16.96 3.35
N MET A 297 12.16 16.16 4.01
CA MET A 297 13.60 16.43 4.11
C MET A 297 14.35 16.07 2.83
N THR A 298 15.46 16.77 2.57
CA THR A 298 16.48 16.26 1.64
C THR A 298 17.17 15.03 2.23
N VAL A 299 17.87 14.26 1.38
CA VAL A 299 18.59 13.07 1.88
C VAL A 299 19.73 13.49 2.82
N GLU A 300 20.43 14.59 2.51
CA GLU A 300 21.47 15.18 3.37
C GLU A 300 20.93 15.62 4.74
N GLU A 301 19.80 16.33 4.78
CA GLU A 301 19.15 16.72 6.02
C GLU A 301 18.73 15.51 6.84
N CYS A 302 18.20 14.48 6.17
CA CYS A 302 17.78 13.25 6.80
C CYS A 302 18.96 12.48 7.39
N ILE A 303 20.14 12.46 6.74
CA ILE A 303 21.35 11.85 7.31
C ILE A 303 21.69 12.51 8.64
N LEU A 304 21.77 13.84 8.68
CA LEU A 304 22.14 14.58 9.90
C LEU A 304 21.12 14.36 11.02
N ALA A 305 19.83 14.48 10.71
CA ALA A 305 18.76 14.26 11.68
C ALA A 305 18.72 12.82 12.18
N TYR A 306 18.95 11.84 11.31
CA TYR A 306 18.95 10.43 11.67
C TYR A 306 20.11 10.10 12.61
N GLU A 307 21.30 10.65 12.38
CA GLU A 307 22.45 10.48 13.27
C GLU A 307 22.18 11.00 14.67
N GLU A 308 21.58 12.19 14.78
CA GLU A 308 21.20 12.79 16.04
C GLU A 308 20.15 11.95 16.78
N VAL A 309 19.08 11.56 16.08
CA VAL A 309 18.02 10.72 16.65
C VAL A 309 18.59 9.39 17.15
N MET A 310 19.43 8.70 16.37
CA MET A 310 20.01 7.43 16.79
C MET A 310 20.92 7.58 18.01
N GLY A 311 21.70 8.67 18.09
CA GLY A 311 22.53 8.98 19.25
C GLY A 311 21.73 9.21 20.54
N GLU A 312 20.57 9.86 20.44
CA GLU A 312 19.66 10.07 21.57
C GLU A 312 18.88 8.80 21.95
N VAL A 313 18.48 8.00 20.95
CA VAL A 313 17.71 6.75 21.15
C VAL A 313 18.54 5.72 21.90
N PHE A 314 19.75 5.42 21.41
CA PHE A 314 20.61 4.36 21.92
C PHE A 314 21.59 4.83 23.01
N CYS A 315 21.13 5.68 23.92
CA CYS A 315 21.92 6.14 25.07
C CYS A 315 21.55 5.42 26.39
N GLY A 316 22.53 5.29 27.29
CA GLY A 316 22.34 4.80 28.67
C GLY A 316 22.91 3.39 28.96
N PRO A 317 22.78 2.90 30.21
CA PRO A 317 23.40 1.65 30.64
C PRO A 317 22.62 0.39 30.20
N LYS A 318 22.88 -0.06 28.96
CA LYS A 318 22.24 -1.20 28.26
C LYS A 318 22.05 -2.45 29.12
N TYR A 319 23.14 -3.02 29.65
CA TYR A 319 23.10 -4.30 30.38
C TYR A 319 22.37 -4.21 31.72
N LEU A 320 22.58 -3.10 32.44
CA LEU A 320 21.90 -2.88 33.71
C LEU A 320 20.40 -2.74 33.49
N ARG A 321 19.96 -1.99 32.47
CA ARG A 321 18.52 -1.86 32.18
C ARG A 321 17.90 -3.18 31.78
N TYR A 322 18.54 -3.95 30.89
CA TYR A 322 18.02 -5.24 30.44
C TYR A 322 17.78 -6.22 31.60
N LEU A 323 18.72 -6.31 32.56
CA LEU A 323 18.56 -7.17 33.73
C LEU A 323 17.36 -6.80 34.63
N TRP A 324 16.99 -5.52 34.67
CA TRP A 324 15.95 -5.01 35.58
C TRP A 324 14.58 -4.82 34.92
N ARG A 325 14.55 -4.53 33.62
CA ARG A 325 13.34 -4.18 32.86
C ARG A 325 13.03 -5.16 31.73
N GLY A 326 14.02 -5.91 31.26
CA GLY A 326 13.89 -6.83 30.12
C GLY A 326 14.12 -6.17 28.76
N GLN A 327 14.47 -4.88 28.72
CA GLN A 327 14.78 -4.13 27.49
C GLN A 327 16.09 -3.35 27.63
N PHE A 328 16.83 -3.26 26.52
CA PHE A 328 18.11 -2.55 26.47
C PHE A 328 17.99 -1.03 26.65
N TYR A 329 16.93 -0.43 26.11
CA TYR A 329 16.78 1.02 26.06
C TYR A 329 15.41 1.48 26.58
N SER A 330 15.32 2.77 26.92
CA SER A 330 14.06 3.36 27.34
C SER A 330 13.22 3.73 26.13
N ALA A 331 11.95 3.33 26.13
CA ALA A 331 11.01 3.74 25.10
C ALA A 331 10.75 5.26 25.12
N GLU A 332 11.01 5.93 26.25
CA GLU A 332 10.97 7.38 26.35
C GLU A 332 12.07 8.07 25.53
N ASN A 333 13.22 7.42 25.31
CA ASN A 333 14.32 8.03 24.55
C ASN A 333 13.92 8.24 23.09
N ILE A 334 13.34 7.19 22.48
CA ILE A 334 12.84 7.27 21.10
C ILE A 334 11.69 8.26 20.97
N GLU A 335 10.75 8.27 21.93
CA GLU A 335 9.68 9.27 21.93
C GLU A 335 10.23 10.70 22.02
N LYS A 336 11.15 10.97 22.96
CA LYS A 336 11.75 12.31 23.13
C LYS A 336 12.52 12.76 21.89
N ALA A 337 13.32 11.87 21.30
CA ALA A 337 14.10 12.15 20.10
C ALA A 337 13.20 12.47 18.89
N ILE A 338 12.14 11.68 18.67
CA ILE A 338 11.19 11.93 17.58
C ILE A 338 10.41 13.22 17.84
N LYS A 339 9.89 13.44 19.05
CA LYS A 339 9.18 14.69 19.38
C LYS A 339 10.06 15.92 19.21
N LYS A 340 11.34 15.83 19.58
CA LYS A 340 12.33 16.90 19.32
C LYS A 340 12.44 17.19 17.83
N LEU A 341 12.63 16.16 17.01
CA LEU A 341 12.69 16.30 15.55
C LEU A 341 11.42 16.96 14.98
N LEU A 342 10.24 16.56 15.47
CA LEU A 342 8.96 17.13 15.02
C LEU A 342 8.85 18.62 15.38
N ARG A 343 9.21 19.01 16.61
CA ARG A 343 9.23 20.43 17.03
C ARG A 343 10.14 21.27 16.13
N GLU A 344 11.30 20.74 15.75
CA GLU A 344 12.27 21.46 14.92
C GLU A 344 11.86 21.57 13.45
N LYS A 345 11.05 20.64 12.94
CA LYS A 345 10.76 20.53 11.50
C LYS A 345 9.36 21.00 11.09
N ILE A 346 8.37 20.79 11.95
CA ILE A 346 6.98 21.13 11.67
C ILE A 346 6.29 21.88 12.80
N GLU A 347 7.02 22.24 13.87
CA GLU A 347 6.52 22.99 15.03
C GLU A 347 5.32 22.35 15.76
N ASP A 348 5.09 21.05 15.54
CA ASP A 348 4.01 20.27 16.16
C ASP A 348 4.49 18.85 16.50
N GLU A 349 4.64 18.57 17.80
CA GLU A 349 5.09 17.27 18.28
C GLU A 349 3.99 16.19 18.33
N GLU A 350 2.72 16.59 18.24
CA GLU A 350 1.56 15.70 18.29
C GLU A 350 0.88 15.57 16.91
N ALA A 351 1.52 16.05 15.86
CA ALA A 351 1.05 16.00 14.49
C ALA A 351 0.64 14.58 14.07
N ALA A 352 -0.50 14.48 13.37
CA ALA A 352 -1.00 13.23 12.81
C ALA A 352 -0.10 12.74 11.65
N LEU A 353 -0.01 11.42 11.49
CA LEU A 353 0.69 10.81 10.36
C LEU A 353 0.06 11.20 9.02
N ILE A 354 -1.28 11.32 8.98
CA ILE A 354 -2.06 11.67 7.80
C ILE A 354 -1.65 13.04 7.23
N ASP A 355 -1.54 13.11 5.90
CA ASP A 355 -1.17 14.29 5.09
C ASP A 355 -1.77 14.10 3.68
N GLU A 356 -3.09 14.27 3.57
CA GLU A 356 -3.83 14.04 2.31
C GLU A 356 -3.38 14.95 1.17
N ASP A 357 -2.84 16.12 1.50
CA ASP A 357 -2.36 17.11 0.52
C ASP A 357 -0.98 16.73 -0.07
N SER A 358 -0.30 15.71 0.48
CA SER A 358 0.97 15.24 -0.04
C SER A 358 0.81 14.43 -1.32
N SER A 359 1.54 14.81 -2.36
CA SER A 359 1.67 14.02 -3.59
C SER A 359 2.44 12.71 -3.37
N CYS A 360 3.23 12.62 -2.31
CA CYS A 360 3.99 11.42 -1.96
C CYS A 360 3.32 10.71 -0.80
N LYS A 361 2.90 9.47 -1.03
CA LYS A 361 2.19 8.63 -0.07
C LYS A 361 3.19 7.83 0.77
N ILE A 362 3.11 7.96 2.09
CA ILE A 362 4.01 7.27 3.02
C ILE A 362 3.23 6.21 3.80
N PHE A 363 3.81 5.02 3.93
CA PHE A 363 3.35 4.08 4.93
C PHE A 363 4.53 3.46 5.70
N VAL A 364 4.26 3.05 6.93
CA VAL A 364 5.21 2.31 7.75
C VAL A 364 4.56 1.05 8.31
N THR A 365 5.35 0.00 8.53
CA THR A 365 4.85 -1.28 9.04
C THR A 365 5.06 -1.40 10.56
N ALA A 366 4.10 -1.99 11.26
CA ALA A 366 4.24 -2.41 12.65
C ALA A 366 3.60 -3.78 12.83
N THR A 367 4.03 -4.57 13.82
CA THR A 367 3.53 -5.94 14.02
C THR A 367 2.71 -6.02 15.30
N TYR A 368 1.58 -6.75 15.24
CA TYR A 368 0.80 -7.08 16.44
C TYR A 368 1.57 -8.02 17.34
N GLU A 369 1.80 -7.60 18.59
CA GLU A 369 2.57 -8.42 19.53
C GLU A 369 1.91 -9.79 19.80
N HIS A 370 0.57 -9.84 19.84
CA HIS A 370 -0.19 -11.05 20.18
C HIS A 370 -0.71 -11.85 18.96
N ALA A 371 -0.43 -11.39 17.74
CA ALA A 371 -0.97 -11.99 16.52
C ALA A 371 0.04 -12.03 15.35
N ALA A 372 1.32 -11.81 15.63
CA ALA A 372 2.39 -11.80 14.63
C ALA A 372 2.50 -13.10 13.82
N ASN A 373 2.00 -14.22 14.35
CA ASN A 373 2.08 -15.53 13.71
C ASN A 373 0.96 -15.78 12.70
N ASN A 374 -0.17 -15.07 12.78
CA ASN A 374 -1.33 -15.32 11.93
C ASN A 374 -1.94 -14.05 11.33
N ARG A 375 -1.20 -12.94 11.30
CA ARG A 375 -1.62 -11.70 10.65
C ARG A 375 -0.45 -11.05 9.94
N GLY A 376 -0.76 -10.33 8.85
CA GLY A 376 0.18 -9.37 8.25
C GLY A 376 0.49 -8.21 9.21
N PRO A 377 1.49 -7.37 8.87
CA PRO A 377 1.77 -6.18 9.63
C PRO A 377 0.61 -5.18 9.53
N LEU A 378 0.44 -4.40 10.59
CA LEU A 378 -0.36 -3.19 10.54
C LEU A 378 0.36 -2.14 9.66
N ILE A 379 -0.35 -1.68 8.63
CA ILE A 379 0.11 -0.62 7.73
C ILE A 379 -0.39 0.74 8.25
N LEU A 380 0.54 1.55 8.74
CA LEU A 380 0.27 2.90 9.25
C LEU A 380 0.50 3.90 8.11
N ARG A 381 -0.56 4.60 7.68
CA ARG A 381 -0.57 5.39 6.43
C ARG A 381 -0.62 6.88 6.71
N SER A 382 0.01 7.64 5.82
CA SER A 382 -0.13 9.11 5.74
C SER A 382 -1.27 9.56 4.81
N TYR A 383 -2.12 8.63 4.37
CA TYR A 383 -3.21 8.88 3.42
C TYR A 383 -4.37 7.93 3.71
N THR A 384 -5.57 8.33 3.31
CA THR A 384 -6.76 7.47 3.32
C THR A 384 -6.72 6.54 2.12
N ASN A 385 -6.88 5.24 2.37
CA ASN A 385 -7.06 4.25 1.32
C ASN A 385 -8.56 4.04 1.10
N LYS A 386 -9.04 4.29 -0.13
CA LYS A 386 -10.46 4.16 -0.49
C LYS A 386 -10.97 2.71 -0.54
N GLN A 387 -10.05 1.75 -0.57
CA GLN A 387 -10.32 0.32 -0.72
C GLN A 387 -10.06 -0.47 0.57
N ALA A 388 -9.36 0.12 1.55
CA ALA A 388 -9.01 -0.54 2.80
C ALA A 388 -9.12 0.40 3.99
N LYS A 389 -9.86 -0.01 5.02
CA LYS A 389 -9.96 0.72 6.28
C LYS A 389 -8.63 0.68 7.03
N SER A 390 -8.21 1.82 7.55
CA SER A 390 -7.08 1.89 8.48
C SER A 390 -7.53 1.51 9.89
N GLU A 391 -6.74 0.69 10.57
CA GLU A 391 -7.01 0.32 11.98
C GLU A 391 -6.60 1.42 12.96
N LEU A 392 -5.62 2.25 12.59
CA LEU A 392 -5.12 3.38 13.39
C LEU A 392 -5.00 4.65 12.53
N PRO A 393 -6.12 5.19 12.01
CA PRO A 393 -6.06 6.33 11.09
C PRO A 393 -5.66 7.65 11.79
N GLY A 394 -5.92 7.78 13.09
CA GLY A 394 -5.53 8.93 13.91
C GLY A 394 -4.14 8.84 14.53
N ILE A 395 -3.31 7.88 14.14
CA ILE A 395 -2.00 7.70 14.74
C ILE A 395 -1.11 8.92 14.54
N LYS A 396 -0.44 9.35 15.62
CA LYS A 396 0.50 10.48 15.57
C LYS A 396 1.82 10.05 14.94
N LEU A 397 2.55 11.01 14.37
CA LEU A 397 3.85 10.76 13.75
C LEU A 397 4.82 10.06 14.69
N TRP A 398 4.94 10.55 15.93
CA TRP A 398 5.82 9.96 16.92
C TRP A 398 5.39 8.55 17.34
N GLN A 399 4.09 8.27 17.37
CA GLN A 399 3.55 6.95 17.68
C GLN A 399 3.85 5.97 16.56
N ALA A 400 3.66 6.37 15.30
CA ALA A 400 3.95 5.52 14.15
C ALA A 400 5.45 5.19 14.05
N ALA A 401 6.30 6.20 14.21
CA ALA A 401 7.76 6.03 14.24
C ALA A 401 8.21 5.16 15.43
N ARG A 402 7.60 5.30 16.61
CA ARG A 402 7.89 4.43 17.75
C ARG A 402 7.40 2.99 17.52
N ALA A 403 6.18 2.81 16.99
CA ALA A 403 5.59 1.50 16.74
C ALA A 403 6.46 0.67 15.81
N THR A 404 6.87 1.26 14.68
CA THR A 404 7.65 0.57 13.66
C THR A 404 9.03 0.18 14.17
N SER A 405 9.63 0.93 15.11
CA SER A 405 10.98 0.69 15.65
C SER A 405 11.02 0.00 17.03
N ALA A 406 9.88 -0.48 17.55
CA ALA A 406 9.79 -1.09 18.89
C ALA A 406 10.31 -2.54 18.91
N ALA A 407 11.61 -2.73 18.62
CA ALA A 407 12.20 -4.06 18.44
C ALA A 407 12.20 -4.86 19.75
N PRO A 408 11.73 -6.12 19.75
CA PRO A 408 11.74 -6.96 20.95
C PRO A 408 13.15 -7.08 21.55
N GLY A 409 13.24 -6.92 22.87
CA GLY A 409 14.50 -6.90 23.61
C GLY A 409 15.24 -5.55 23.59
N TYR A 410 14.98 -4.68 22.61
CA TYR A 410 15.52 -3.31 22.58
C TYR A 410 14.60 -2.31 23.28
N PHE A 411 13.32 -2.32 22.94
CA PHE A 411 12.32 -1.37 23.43
C PHE A 411 11.06 -2.08 23.93
N GLU A 412 10.33 -1.40 24.82
CA GLU A 412 9.00 -1.85 25.23
C GLU A 412 7.99 -1.64 24.08
N PRO A 413 7.04 -2.57 23.86
CA PRO A 413 5.95 -2.39 22.90
C PRO A 413 5.20 -1.07 23.12
N LEU A 414 4.68 -0.49 22.04
CA LEU A 414 3.81 0.68 22.11
C LEU A 414 2.35 0.21 22.21
N THR A 415 1.55 0.86 23.05
CA THR A 415 0.10 0.66 23.08
C THR A 415 -0.60 1.93 22.61
N VAL A 416 -1.41 1.83 21.55
CA VAL A 416 -2.24 2.92 21.00
C VAL A 416 -3.61 2.34 20.68
N ASP A 417 -4.67 2.98 21.18
CA ASP A 417 -6.08 2.61 20.92
C ASP A 417 -6.39 1.11 21.10
N GLY A 418 -5.79 0.50 22.13
CA GLY A 418 -5.96 -0.92 22.46
C GLY A 418 -5.06 -1.88 21.67
N TYR A 419 -4.32 -1.39 20.67
CA TYR A 419 -3.36 -2.16 19.90
C TYR A 419 -1.99 -2.15 20.56
N ARG A 420 -1.44 -3.33 20.82
CA ARG A 420 -0.07 -3.52 21.33
C ARG A 420 0.87 -3.88 20.18
N LEU A 421 1.74 -2.93 19.84
CA LEU A 421 2.56 -2.95 18.62
C LEU A 421 4.05 -3.10 18.95
N VAL A 422 4.72 -3.91 18.13
CA VAL A 422 6.17 -4.11 18.10
C VAL A 422 6.71 -3.83 16.69
N ASP A 423 8.04 -3.86 16.56
CA ASP A 423 8.73 -3.58 15.30
C ASP A 423 8.25 -4.45 14.13
N GLY A 424 8.00 -3.80 12.99
CA GLY A 424 7.56 -4.45 11.75
C GLY A 424 8.60 -5.40 11.15
N GLY A 425 9.85 -5.33 11.60
CA GLY A 425 10.95 -6.22 11.24
C GLY A 425 10.66 -7.68 11.56
N LEU A 426 9.72 -7.95 12.47
CA LEU A 426 9.16 -9.29 12.67
C LEU A 426 8.21 -9.63 11.52
N GLY A 427 8.75 -10.19 10.43
CA GLY A 427 7.99 -10.69 9.29
C GLY A 427 7.81 -9.71 8.13
N ALA A 428 8.09 -8.41 8.32
CA ALA A 428 8.00 -7.41 7.26
C ALA A 428 9.25 -6.52 7.15
N ASN A 429 10.44 -7.04 7.50
CA ASN A 429 11.68 -6.25 7.53
C ASN A 429 12.04 -5.58 6.19
N ASN A 430 11.72 -6.23 5.07
CA ASN A 430 11.70 -5.62 3.75
C ASN A 430 10.24 -5.37 3.34
N PRO A 431 9.75 -4.10 3.33
CA PRO A 431 8.34 -3.81 3.10
C PRO A 431 7.91 -3.88 1.62
N LEU A 432 8.77 -4.31 0.70
CA LEU A 432 8.53 -4.25 -0.74
C LEU A 432 7.25 -4.96 -1.21
N GLY A 433 6.93 -6.14 -0.66
CA GLY A 433 5.68 -6.84 -0.97
C GLY A 433 4.43 -6.08 -0.52
N TRP A 434 4.49 -5.49 0.67
CA TRP A 434 3.44 -4.63 1.20
C TRP A 434 3.31 -3.33 0.41
N LEU A 435 4.44 -2.75 -0.03
CA LEU A 435 4.49 -1.58 -0.90
C LEU A 435 3.79 -1.86 -2.23
N TRP A 436 4.03 -3.02 -2.85
CA TRP A 436 3.33 -3.38 -4.09
C TRP A 436 1.82 -3.52 -3.84
N THR A 437 1.42 -4.18 -2.76
CA THR A 437 0.00 -4.29 -2.40
C THR A 437 -0.67 -2.93 -2.25
N GLU A 438 -0.01 -1.98 -1.57
CA GLU A 438 -0.51 -0.61 -1.42
C GLU A 438 -0.55 0.14 -2.75
N VAL A 439 0.43 -0.03 -3.63
CA VAL A 439 0.41 0.57 -4.98
C VAL A 439 -0.84 0.15 -5.75
N LEU A 440 -1.13 -1.16 -5.77
CA LEU A 440 -2.30 -1.71 -6.48
C LEU A 440 -3.61 -1.22 -5.86
N SER A 441 -3.67 -1.20 -4.53
CA SER A 441 -4.86 -0.79 -3.79
C SER A 441 -5.17 0.71 -3.94
N VAL A 442 -4.13 1.54 -4.00
CA VAL A 442 -4.27 3.01 -3.99
C VAL A 442 -4.36 3.61 -5.38
N PHE A 443 -3.53 3.13 -6.32
CA PHE A 443 -3.45 3.70 -7.66
C PHE A 443 -4.17 2.86 -8.73
N GLY A 444 -4.63 1.67 -8.36
CA GLY A 444 -5.27 0.74 -9.28
C GLY A 444 -4.27 -0.19 -9.99
N PRO A 445 -4.73 -1.36 -10.43
CA PRO A 445 -3.89 -2.42 -10.97
C PRO A 445 -3.31 -2.13 -12.36
N VAL A 446 -3.95 -1.25 -13.13
CA VAL A 446 -3.49 -0.86 -14.48
C VAL A 446 -2.45 0.26 -14.46
N ARG A 447 -2.18 0.86 -13.30
CA ARG A 447 -1.26 1.98 -13.20
C ARG A 447 0.18 1.49 -13.39
N GLU A 448 0.78 1.85 -14.53
CA GLU A 448 2.17 1.48 -14.81
C GLU A 448 3.10 1.96 -13.68
N THR A 449 3.94 1.05 -13.19
CA THR A 449 5.07 1.38 -12.30
C THR A 449 6.36 1.09 -13.05
N ASP A 450 7.24 2.08 -13.16
CA ASP A 450 8.51 1.94 -13.88
C ASP A 450 9.71 1.81 -12.94
N CYS A 451 9.56 2.18 -11.67
CA CYS A 451 10.64 2.03 -10.70
C CYS A 451 10.16 1.51 -9.35
N PHE A 452 10.71 0.36 -8.98
CA PHE A 452 10.76 -0.17 -7.62
C PHE A 452 12.21 -0.09 -7.14
N LEU A 453 12.53 0.90 -6.32
CA LEU A 453 13.82 0.99 -5.66
C LEU A 453 13.69 0.42 -4.24
N SER A 454 14.38 -0.67 -3.93
CA SER A 454 14.44 -1.28 -2.61
C SER A 454 15.85 -1.17 -2.05
N ILE A 455 15.99 -0.54 -0.89
CA ILE A 455 17.29 -0.31 -0.26
C ILE A 455 17.36 -1.03 1.08
N GLY A 456 18.32 -1.95 1.19
CA GLY A 456 18.59 -2.70 2.40
C GLY A 456 19.54 -1.98 3.37
N THR A 457 19.67 -2.52 4.58
CA THR A 457 20.54 -2.00 5.64
C THR A 457 21.80 -2.85 5.88
N GLY A 458 22.09 -3.79 4.99
CA GLY A 458 23.22 -4.71 5.05
C GLY A 458 22.80 -6.17 5.08
N ILE A 459 23.65 -7.03 4.51
CA ILE A 459 23.54 -8.49 4.60
C ILE A 459 24.54 -8.97 5.67
N ASP A 460 24.03 -9.58 6.74
CA ASP A 460 24.85 -10.13 7.82
C ASP A 460 25.47 -11.48 7.45
N ALA A 461 26.50 -11.88 8.22
CA ALA A 461 27.10 -13.20 8.13
C ALA A 461 26.09 -14.30 8.45
N ASN A 462 26.38 -15.51 7.97
CA ASN A 462 25.54 -16.68 8.19
C ASN A 462 25.41 -17.02 9.69
N VAL A 463 24.18 -17.01 10.19
CA VAL A 463 23.86 -17.43 11.56
C VAL A 463 23.31 -18.85 11.55
N ALA A 464 24.06 -19.79 12.14
CA ALA A 464 23.58 -21.16 12.30
C ALA A 464 22.31 -21.22 13.18
N VAL A 465 21.30 -21.97 12.73
CA VAL A 465 20.09 -22.23 13.53
C VAL A 465 20.45 -23.08 14.74
N LYS A 466 20.44 -22.48 15.93
CA LYS A 466 20.80 -23.17 17.17
C LYS A 466 19.60 -23.94 17.71
N GLN A 467 19.77 -25.23 17.94
CA GLN A 467 18.76 -26.04 18.63
C GLN A 467 18.49 -25.49 20.04
N PRO A 468 17.23 -25.29 20.43
CA PRO A 468 16.92 -24.84 21.79
C PRO A 468 17.31 -25.94 22.79
N GLY A 469 18.15 -25.60 23.76
CA GLY A 469 18.35 -26.43 24.95
C GLY A 469 17.12 -26.40 25.87
N ARG A 470 17.21 -27.00 27.06
CA ARG A 470 16.13 -26.93 28.08
C ARG A 470 15.74 -25.49 28.46
N ILE A 471 16.67 -24.54 28.32
CA ILE A 471 16.46 -23.10 28.50
C ILE A 471 17.02 -22.41 27.24
N PRO A 472 16.24 -21.57 26.54
CA PRO A 472 16.72 -20.81 25.40
C PRO A 472 17.88 -19.89 25.81
N THR A 473 19.00 -19.96 25.09
CA THR A 473 20.14 -19.07 25.32
C THR A 473 20.01 -17.80 24.50
N PHE A 474 20.76 -16.74 24.86
CA PHE A 474 20.82 -15.51 24.07
C PHE A 474 21.21 -15.78 22.60
N GLY A 475 22.11 -16.75 22.37
CA GLY A 475 22.49 -17.17 21.02
C GLY A 475 21.35 -17.84 20.24
N THR A 476 20.44 -18.55 20.91
CA THR A 476 19.24 -19.15 20.32
C THR A 476 18.23 -18.06 19.94
N ILE A 477 18.06 -17.04 20.79
CA ILE A 477 17.19 -15.89 20.52
C ILE A 477 17.70 -15.11 19.31
N LYS A 478 19.02 -14.82 19.25
CA LYS A 478 19.65 -14.12 18.13
C LYS A 478 19.46 -14.88 16.80
N SER A 479 19.57 -16.21 16.80
CA SER A 479 19.38 -17.00 15.57
C SER A 479 17.94 -17.03 15.05
N TYR A 480 16.92 -17.03 15.93
CA TYR A 480 15.53 -16.94 15.48
C TYR A 480 15.16 -15.53 15.01
N ALA A 481 15.68 -14.51 15.69
CA ALA A 481 15.50 -13.12 15.29
C ALA A 481 16.09 -12.85 13.89
N SER A 482 17.30 -13.34 13.59
CA SER A 482 17.93 -13.14 12.28
C SER A 482 17.15 -13.78 11.12
N ILE A 483 16.44 -14.90 11.38
CA ILE A 483 15.55 -15.52 10.39
C ILE A 483 14.32 -14.65 10.15
N ALA A 484 13.67 -14.19 11.23
CA ALA A 484 12.46 -13.37 11.16
C ALA A 484 12.69 -12.01 10.48
N THR A 485 13.91 -11.49 10.53
CA THR A 485 14.30 -10.21 9.93
C THR A 485 15.00 -10.33 8.57
N ASN A 486 15.03 -11.52 7.95
CA ASN A 486 15.72 -11.75 6.67
C ASN A 486 15.05 -10.95 5.53
N SER A 487 15.75 -9.94 5.01
CA SER A 487 15.27 -9.07 3.93
C SER A 487 15.44 -9.64 2.53
N GLU A 488 16.32 -10.63 2.34
CA GLU A 488 16.72 -11.13 1.03
C GLU A 488 15.72 -12.15 0.46
N ILE A 489 14.95 -12.84 1.30
CA ILE A 489 13.85 -13.71 0.84
C ILE A 489 12.85 -12.91 0.01
N MET A 490 12.42 -11.76 0.53
CA MET A 490 11.52 -10.85 -0.18
C MET A 490 12.14 -10.33 -1.48
N HIS A 491 13.44 -10.02 -1.48
CA HIS A 491 14.16 -9.59 -2.69
C HIS A 491 14.14 -10.65 -3.79
N ILE A 492 14.50 -11.90 -3.46
CA ILE A 492 14.58 -13.03 -4.40
C ILE A 492 13.22 -13.27 -5.06
N LEU A 493 12.17 -13.34 -4.23
CA LEU A 493 10.82 -13.59 -4.72
C LEU A 493 10.36 -12.44 -5.61
N PHE A 494 10.47 -11.20 -5.15
CA PHE A 494 10.03 -10.05 -5.93
C PHE A 494 10.78 -9.89 -7.27
N ARG A 495 12.08 -10.20 -7.30
CA ARG A 495 12.88 -10.15 -8.53
C ARG A 495 12.35 -11.14 -9.57
N GLY A 496 12.07 -12.38 -9.15
CA GLY A 496 11.49 -13.39 -10.04
C GLY A 496 10.14 -12.96 -10.62
N LEU A 497 9.32 -12.25 -9.82
CA LEU A 497 8.01 -11.76 -10.25
C LEU A 497 8.10 -10.61 -11.25
N ILE A 498 8.88 -9.57 -10.96
CA ILE A 498 9.01 -8.44 -11.88
C ILE A 498 9.63 -8.87 -13.22
N ASP A 499 10.63 -9.75 -13.21
CA ASP A 499 11.27 -10.23 -14.44
C ASP A 499 10.29 -11.06 -15.31
N ALA A 500 9.38 -11.80 -14.68
CA ALA A 500 8.38 -12.59 -15.38
C ALA A 500 7.17 -11.77 -15.88
N PHE A 501 6.83 -10.66 -15.22
CA PHE A 501 5.54 -9.99 -15.40
C PHE A 501 5.61 -8.46 -15.63
N ALA A 502 6.80 -7.89 -15.90
CA ALA A 502 6.89 -6.48 -16.31
C ALA A 502 6.07 -6.22 -17.59
N PRO A 503 5.17 -5.19 -17.61
CA PRO A 503 4.33 -4.87 -18.77
C PRO A 503 5.11 -4.65 -20.07
N ARG A 504 6.39 -4.24 -19.94
CA ARG A 504 7.37 -4.16 -21.01
C ARG A 504 8.47 -5.19 -20.75
N SER A 505 8.32 -6.35 -21.38
CA SER A 505 9.30 -7.43 -21.29
C SER A 505 10.72 -6.91 -21.55
N ARG A 506 11.68 -7.35 -20.72
CA ARG A 506 13.13 -7.02 -20.79
C ARG A 506 13.52 -5.59 -20.42
N THR A 507 12.63 -4.80 -19.78
CA THR A 507 13.03 -3.53 -19.16
C THR A 507 13.27 -3.73 -17.66
N PRO A 508 14.42 -3.31 -17.11
CA PRO A 508 14.65 -3.37 -15.67
C PRO A 508 13.73 -2.36 -14.99
N LYS A 509 12.91 -2.83 -14.05
CA LYS A 509 12.00 -2.00 -13.24
C LYS A 509 12.28 -2.09 -11.75
N TYR A 510 13.10 -3.05 -11.35
CA TYR A 510 13.42 -3.32 -9.96
C TYR A 510 14.92 -3.18 -9.70
N TRP A 511 15.25 -2.37 -8.70
CA TRP A 511 16.62 -2.20 -8.23
C TRP A 511 16.66 -2.51 -6.74
N ARG A 512 17.43 -3.54 -6.39
CA ARG A 512 17.80 -3.84 -5.01
C ARG A 512 19.23 -3.36 -4.77
N LEU A 513 19.39 -2.45 -3.81
CA LEU A 513 20.70 -1.99 -3.37
C LEU A 513 20.84 -2.33 -1.89
N ASN A 514 21.74 -3.26 -1.56
CA ASN A 514 21.98 -3.69 -0.20
C ASN A 514 23.49 -3.86 0.02
N ILE A 515 24.03 -3.27 1.08
CA ILE A 515 25.47 -3.34 1.33
C ILE A 515 25.87 -4.75 1.80
N TYR A 516 27.01 -5.23 1.34
CA TYR A 516 27.56 -6.50 1.78
C TYR A 516 29.05 -6.54 1.47
N LYS A 517 29.78 -7.42 2.15
CA LYS A 517 31.18 -7.72 1.82
C LYS A 517 31.36 -9.23 1.83
N GLU A 518 31.49 -9.81 0.65
CA GLU A 518 31.64 -11.27 0.49
C GLU A 518 32.91 -11.76 1.18
N ILE A 519 32.77 -12.89 1.85
CA ILE A 519 33.87 -13.68 2.36
C ILE A 519 34.07 -14.86 1.40
N PRO A 520 35.32 -15.16 0.99
CA PRO A 520 35.58 -16.31 0.11
C PRO A 520 35.00 -17.61 0.68
N ALA A 521 34.37 -18.42 -0.16
CA ALA A 521 33.90 -19.73 0.24
C ALA A 521 35.10 -20.64 0.59
N TRP A 522 35.20 -21.07 1.84
CA TRP A 522 36.20 -22.04 2.27
C TRP A 522 35.60 -23.16 3.11
N ASP A 523 36.33 -24.26 3.14
CA ASP A 523 36.03 -25.45 3.94
C ASP A 523 36.93 -25.39 5.20
N GLU A 524 36.37 -24.98 6.34
CA GLU A 524 37.12 -24.93 7.61
C GLU A 524 37.04 -26.29 8.33
N GLU A 525 38.18 -26.89 8.67
CA GLU A 525 38.23 -28.03 9.60
C GLU A 525 38.14 -27.53 11.05
N LYS A 526 36.96 -27.60 11.67
CA LYS A 526 36.84 -27.31 13.12
C LYS A 526 37.13 -28.57 13.94
N LYS A 527 38.05 -28.46 14.92
CA LYS A 527 38.27 -29.49 15.94
C LYS A 527 37.20 -29.38 17.02
N LYS A 528 36.31 -30.36 17.11
CA LYS A 528 35.47 -30.54 18.31
C LYS A 528 36.23 -31.30 19.40
N TRP A 529 35.84 -31.10 20.66
CA TRP A 529 36.42 -31.80 21.79
C TRP A 529 36.17 -33.31 21.61
N PHE A 530 37.24 -34.11 21.65
CA PHE A 530 37.34 -35.52 21.23
C PHE A 530 37.36 -35.75 19.70
N PHE A 531 38.53 -35.56 19.08
CA PHE A 531 39.00 -36.20 17.83
C PHE A 531 38.09 -36.29 16.57
N TRP A 532 36.99 -35.54 16.48
CA TRP A 532 36.23 -35.41 15.22
C TRP A 532 36.57 -34.08 14.53
N ARG A 533 36.95 -34.17 13.26
CA ARG A 533 37.10 -33.02 12.37
C ARG A 533 35.81 -32.93 11.54
N GLU A 534 35.15 -31.79 11.63
CA GLU A 534 33.99 -31.50 10.80
C GLU A 534 34.43 -30.48 9.75
N LYS A 535 34.19 -30.83 8.47
CA LYS A 535 34.31 -29.92 7.35
C LYS A 535 33.09 -29.02 7.35
N VAL A 536 33.28 -27.75 7.65
CA VAL A 536 32.21 -26.75 7.57
C VAL A 536 32.32 -26.07 6.23
N HIS A 537 31.42 -26.41 5.32
CA HIS A 537 31.20 -25.64 4.10
C HIS A 537 30.52 -24.32 4.47
N HIS A 538 31.21 -23.21 4.29
CA HIS A 538 30.59 -21.89 4.27
C HIS A 538 29.96 -21.71 2.88
N HIS A 539 28.64 -21.85 2.78
CA HIS A 539 27.89 -21.33 1.63
C HIS A 539 28.08 -19.81 1.57
N ASP A 540 28.02 -19.20 0.37
CA ASP A 540 28.19 -17.75 0.12
C ASP A 540 27.92 -16.89 1.38
N ASP A 541 28.99 -16.39 1.99
CA ASP A 541 28.97 -15.77 3.32
C ASP A 541 29.47 -14.32 3.23
N TYR A 542 29.18 -13.54 4.27
CA TYR A 542 29.47 -12.11 4.30
C TYR A 542 30.18 -11.71 5.60
N GLU A 543 30.92 -10.61 5.55
CA GLU A 543 31.48 -10.00 6.75
C GLU A 543 30.35 -9.45 7.64
N ASP A 544 30.39 -9.75 8.94
CA ASP A 544 29.42 -9.24 9.91
C ASP A 544 29.26 -7.72 9.79
N MET A 545 28.00 -7.29 9.74
CA MET A 545 27.65 -5.88 9.81
C MET A 545 27.85 -5.35 11.23
N ILE A 546 27.80 -4.03 11.38
CA ILE A 546 27.78 -3.42 12.70
C ILE A 546 26.48 -3.78 13.44
N GLU A 547 26.54 -3.85 14.77
CA GLU A 547 25.36 -4.12 15.60
C GLU A 547 24.30 -3.02 15.41
N LEU A 548 23.03 -3.40 15.60
CA LEU A 548 21.85 -2.57 15.34
C LEU A 548 21.79 -1.27 16.16
N ASP A 549 22.49 -1.21 17.29
CA ASP A 549 22.50 -0.10 18.24
C ASP A 549 23.89 0.51 18.46
N ASP A 550 24.89 0.16 17.64
CA ASP A 550 26.23 0.73 17.78
C ASP A 550 26.32 2.14 17.20
N THR A 551 26.04 3.14 18.03
CA THR A 551 26.20 4.56 17.71
C THR A 551 27.65 5.06 17.86
N SER A 552 28.57 4.19 18.30
CA SER A 552 29.97 4.51 18.55
C SER A 552 30.90 3.96 17.44
N GLY A 553 32.19 3.78 17.71
CA GLY A 553 33.28 3.75 16.70
C GLY A 553 33.17 2.77 15.51
N ALA A 554 32.21 1.84 15.50
CA ALA A 554 31.91 1.00 14.33
C ALA A 554 31.24 1.75 13.17
N ARG A 555 30.77 3.00 13.37
CA ARG A 555 30.29 3.86 12.28
C ARG A 555 31.33 3.99 11.16
N GLY A 556 32.63 4.06 11.50
CA GLY A 556 33.72 4.09 10.52
C GLY A 556 33.70 2.87 9.61
N LYS A 557 33.51 1.67 10.18
CA LYS A 557 33.39 0.41 9.44
C LYS A 557 32.18 0.44 8.49
N LEU A 558 31.00 0.83 8.98
CA LEU A 558 29.79 0.90 8.13
C LEU A 558 29.98 1.86 6.96
N MET A 559 30.58 3.03 7.19
CA MET A 559 30.83 4.03 6.16
C MET A 559 31.89 3.57 5.16
N GLU A 560 32.92 2.87 5.61
CA GLU A 560 33.92 2.23 4.74
C GLU A 560 33.28 1.17 3.85
N MET A 561 32.52 0.23 4.43
CA MET A 561 31.78 -0.79 3.67
C MET A 561 30.81 -0.15 2.67
N THR A 562 30.12 0.92 3.05
CA THR A 562 29.20 1.65 2.16
C THR A 562 29.96 2.31 1.01
N LYS A 563 31.11 2.94 1.29
CA LYS A 563 31.96 3.56 0.27
C LYS A 563 32.53 2.53 -0.69
N GLU A 564 33.01 1.40 -0.19
CA GLU A 564 33.48 0.28 -1.00
C GLU A 564 32.36 -0.26 -1.90
N TYR A 565 31.17 -0.49 -1.33
CA TYR A 565 29.99 -0.95 -2.07
C TYR A 565 29.61 0.00 -3.20
N LEU A 566 29.51 1.31 -2.91
CA LEU A 566 29.20 2.34 -3.92
C LEU A 566 30.29 2.51 -4.97
N GLY A 567 31.53 2.13 -4.65
CA GLY A 567 32.67 2.15 -5.58
C GLY A 567 32.72 0.96 -6.54
N ARG A 568 31.87 -0.06 -6.34
CA ARG A 568 31.80 -1.21 -7.25
C ARG A 568 31.15 -0.82 -8.57
N LYS A 569 31.72 -1.30 -9.67
CA LYS A 569 31.30 -0.92 -11.02
C LYS A 569 29.84 -1.33 -11.28
N GLU A 570 29.47 -2.53 -10.88
CA GLU A 570 28.11 -3.07 -11.02
C GLU A 570 27.07 -2.26 -10.22
N VAL A 571 27.46 -1.75 -9.05
CA VAL A 571 26.59 -0.90 -8.21
C VAL A 571 26.45 0.49 -8.83
N GLU A 572 27.54 1.08 -9.31
CA GLU A 572 27.48 2.37 -10.01
C GLU A 572 26.60 2.30 -11.26
N GLU A 573 26.72 1.23 -12.05
CA GLU A 573 25.89 0.96 -13.23
C GLU A 573 24.41 0.80 -12.84
N ALA A 574 24.11 0.04 -11.78
CA ALA A 574 22.75 -0.11 -11.27
C ALA A 574 22.15 1.22 -10.80
N ILE A 575 22.90 2.03 -10.05
CA ILE A 575 22.48 3.36 -9.59
C ILE A 575 22.21 4.29 -10.78
N LYS A 576 23.08 4.26 -11.80
CA LYS A 576 22.90 5.07 -13.02
C LYS A 576 21.65 4.65 -13.77
N ALA A 577 21.41 3.35 -13.95
CA ALA A 577 20.21 2.84 -14.61
C ALA A 577 18.94 3.21 -13.84
N CYS A 578 18.93 3.05 -12.51
CA CYS A 578 17.81 3.45 -11.67
C CYS A 578 17.53 4.96 -11.79
N ALA A 579 18.57 5.80 -11.69
CA ALA A 579 18.42 7.24 -11.80
C ALA A 579 17.88 7.68 -13.17
N GLN A 580 18.30 7.04 -14.26
CA GLN A 580 17.77 7.30 -15.60
C GLN A 580 16.27 7.03 -15.68
N THR A 581 15.81 5.92 -15.11
CA THR A 581 14.38 5.57 -15.04
C THR A 581 13.60 6.59 -14.21
N LEU A 582 14.13 6.98 -13.04
CA LEU A 582 13.50 8.00 -12.19
C LEU A 582 13.39 9.36 -12.89
N CYS A 583 14.37 9.71 -13.73
CA CYS A 583 14.42 10.96 -14.51
C CYS A 583 13.49 11.00 -15.72
N ALA A 584 13.19 9.86 -16.34
CA ALA A 584 12.47 9.79 -17.62
C ALA A 584 11.13 10.54 -17.60
N HIS A 585 10.54 10.74 -16.42
CA HIS A 585 9.24 11.35 -16.24
C HIS A 585 9.21 12.55 -15.27
N LEU A 586 10.37 13.14 -14.93
CA LEU A 586 10.46 14.27 -13.96
C LEU A 586 10.18 15.68 -14.51
N LYS A 587 9.62 15.79 -15.73
CA LYS A 587 9.44 17.06 -16.44
C LYS A 587 8.57 18.07 -15.70
#